data_AF-A0A7Y0EPK1-F1
#
_entry.id   AF-A0A7Y0EPK1-F1
#
_cell.length_a   1.000
_cell.length_b   1.000
_cell.length_c   1.000
_cell.angle_alpha   90.00
_cell.angle_beta   90.00
_cell.angle_gamma   90.00
#
_symmetry.space_group_name_H-M   'P 1'
#
loop_
_entity.id
_entity.type
_entity.pdbx_description
1 polymer ?
#
loop_
_entity_poly.entity_id
_entity_poly.type
_entity_poly.pdbx_seq_one_letter_code
_entity_poly.pdbx_strand_id
1 'polypeptide(L)'
;MTTSLLIRKLPDAVKDTLAEAAKANGRSTEAQARSVLEEFTASWIAHKTSDADFFAQIREELLAGGIDDDEFQPMPRDPNDQPRPVSFE
;
A
#
# COMPACT_ATOMS: atom_id res chain seq x y z
N MET A 1 9.12 -12.16 9.33
CA MET A 1 9.42 -10.82 9.86
C MET A 1 8.21 -10.36 10.65
N THR A 2 8.36 -9.98 11.91
CA THR A 2 7.30 -9.37 12.72
C THR A 2 7.34 -7.85 12.52
N THR A 3 6.30 -7.28 11.96
CA THR A 3 6.15 -5.82 11.81
C THR A 3 5.55 -5.26 13.08
N SER A 4 6.17 -4.23 13.66
CA SER A 4 5.68 -3.54 14.86
C SER A 4 5.35 -2.09 14.54
N LEU A 5 4.30 -1.56 15.19
CA LEU A 5 3.84 -0.18 15.01
C LEU A 5 3.54 0.42 16.38
N LEU A 6 4.10 1.60 16.65
CA LEU A 6 3.92 2.31 17.92
C LEU A 6 2.96 3.49 17.72
N ILE A 7 1.79 3.43 18.36
CA ILE A 7 0.81 4.52 18.38
C ILE A 7 1.04 5.36 19.64
N ARG A 8 1.58 6.57 19.47
CA ARG A 8 1.81 7.52 20.57
C ARG A 8 0.61 8.44 20.75
N LYS A 9 0.46 8.98 21.98
CA LYS A 9 -0.59 9.94 22.34
C LYS A 9 -2.01 9.47 22.01
N LEU A 10 -2.26 8.17 22.14
CA LEU A 10 -3.62 7.63 22.02
C LEU A 10 -4.48 8.23 23.15
N PRO A 11 -5.65 8.81 22.85
CA PRO A 11 -6.54 9.34 23.88
C PRO A 11 -6.91 8.27 24.90
N ASP A 12 -6.97 8.65 26.17
CA ASP A 12 -7.17 7.66 27.25
C ASP A 12 -8.53 6.97 27.16
N ALA A 13 -9.59 7.69 26.77
CA ALA A 13 -10.89 7.09 26.50
C ALA A 13 -10.84 5.95 25.46
N VAL A 14 -9.97 6.08 24.44
CA VAL A 14 -9.80 5.05 23.42
C VAL A 14 -9.01 3.86 23.97
N LYS A 15 -8.00 4.10 24.82
CA LYS A 15 -7.26 3.02 25.51
C LYS A 15 -8.18 2.21 26.41
N ASP A 16 -9.03 2.88 27.17
CA ASP A 16 -9.96 2.23 28.10
C ASP A 16 -10.95 1.36 27.35
N THR A 17 -11.55 1.90 26.28
CA THR A 17 -12.45 1.15 25.38
C THR A 17 -11.76 -0.10 24.80
N LEU A 18 -10.51 0.04 24.34
CA LEU A 18 -9.72 -1.08 23.82
C LEU A 18 -9.42 -2.14 24.90
N ALA A 19 -9.11 -1.71 26.12
CA ALA A 19 -8.82 -2.61 27.23
C ALA A 19 -10.08 -3.36 27.69
N GLU A 20 -11.24 -2.70 27.73
CA GLU A 20 -12.53 -3.33 28.03
C GLU A 20 -12.90 -4.36 26.96
N ALA A 21 -12.79 -3.99 25.68
CA ALA A 21 -13.04 -4.91 24.57
C ALA A 21 -12.09 -6.10 24.59
N ALA A 22 -10.81 -5.90 24.91
CA ALA A 22 -9.84 -6.98 25.03
C ALA A 22 -10.22 -7.96 26.17
N LYS A 23 -10.61 -7.43 27.34
CA LYS A 23 -11.09 -8.24 28.48
C LYS A 23 -12.34 -9.04 28.13
N ALA A 24 -13.33 -8.40 27.50
CA ALA A 24 -14.57 -9.06 27.10
C ALA A 24 -14.33 -10.23 26.13
N ASN A 25 -13.32 -10.11 25.26
CA ASN A 25 -12.96 -11.13 24.28
C ASN A 25 -11.90 -12.13 24.78
N GLY A 26 -11.44 -12.00 26.03
CA GLY A 26 -10.41 -12.89 26.61
C GLY A 26 -9.04 -12.78 25.93
N ARG A 27 -8.68 -11.61 25.40
CA ARG A 27 -7.46 -11.36 24.63
C ARG A 27 -6.61 -10.24 25.27
N SER A 28 -5.35 -10.13 24.84
CA SER A 28 -4.51 -8.98 25.19
C SER A 28 -4.94 -7.73 24.42
N THR A 29 -4.64 -6.54 24.96
CA THR A 29 -4.94 -5.26 24.31
C THR A 29 -4.24 -5.12 22.96
N GLU A 30 -3.02 -5.64 22.82
CA GLU A 30 -2.30 -5.66 21.55
C GLU A 30 -3.01 -6.55 20.52
N ALA A 31 -3.45 -7.74 20.92
CA ALA A 31 -4.18 -8.65 20.04
C ALA A 31 -5.53 -8.06 19.60
N GLN A 32 -6.21 -7.35 20.52
CA GLN A 32 -7.44 -6.62 20.20
C GLN A 32 -7.18 -5.49 19.20
N ALA A 33 -6.14 -4.68 19.44
CA ALA A 33 -5.77 -3.59 18.52
C ALA A 33 -5.38 -4.13 17.14
N ARG A 34 -4.66 -5.25 17.07
CA ARG A 34 -4.33 -5.93 15.82
C ARG A 34 -5.59 -6.36 15.08
N SER A 35 -6.52 -7.03 15.77
CA SER A 35 -7.78 -7.48 15.17
C SER A 35 -8.60 -6.32 14.59
N VAL A 36 -8.69 -5.19 15.29
CA VAL A 36 -9.42 -4.00 14.80
C VAL A 36 -8.76 -3.40 13.56
N LEU A 37 -7.43 -3.33 13.54
CA LEU A 37 -6.68 -2.84 12.38
C LEU A 37 -6.78 -3.78 11.19
N GLU A 38 -6.78 -5.09 11.41
CA GLU A 38 -6.95 -6.10 10.36
C GLU A 38 -8.35 -6.02 9.75
N GLU A 39 -9.39 -5.88 10.57
CA GLU A 39 -10.77 -5.71 10.09
C GLU A 39 -10.92 -4.42 9.26
N PHE A 40 -10.39 -3.30 9.76
CA PHE A 40 -10.43 -2.04 9.04
C PHE A 40 -9.67 -2.11 7.71
N THR A 41 -8.47 -2.70 7.70
CA THR A 41 -7.65 -2.82 6.49
C THR A 41 -8.26 -3.79 5.48
N ALA A 42 -8.87 -4.90 5.92
CA ALA A 42 -9.60 -5.80 5.04
C ALA A 42 -10.78 -5.09 4.36
N SER A 43 -11.56 -4.32 5.13
CA SER A 43 -12.66 -3.50 4.60
C SER A 43 -12.15 -2.42 3.64
N TRP A 44 -11.07 -1.72 4.02
CA TRP A 44 -10.46 -0.69 3.18
C TRP A 44 -9.92 -1.27 1.88
N ILE A 45 -9.23 -2.42 1.91
CA ILE A 45 -8.78 -3.10 0.69
C ILE A 45 -9.98 -3.48 -0.16
N ALA A 46 -11.01 -4.12 0.40
CA ALA A 46 -12.20 -4.49 -0.35
C ALA A 46 -12.88 -3.29 -1.03
N HIS A 47 -12.92 -2.15 -0.35
CA HIS A 47 -13.50 -0.92 -0.91
C HIS A 47 -12.58 -0.21 -1.91
N LYS A 48 -11.26 -0.29 -1.69
CA LYS A 48 -10.25 0.38 -2.51
C LYS A 48 -9.71 -0.49 -3.65
N THR A 49 -10.14 -1.75 -3.76
CA THR A 49 -9.89 -2.59 -4.93
C THR A 49 -10.39 -1.96 -6.23
N SER A 50 -11.25 -0.93 -6.19
CA SER A 50 -11.51 -0.12 -7.39
C SER A 50 -10.28 0.64 -7.91
N ASP A 51 -9.34 1.02 -7.05
CA ASP A 51 -8.11 1.74 -7.43
C ASP A 51 -6.88 0.81 -7.43
N ALA A 52 -6.90 -0.26 -6.64
CA ALA A 52 -5.77 -1.20 -6.52
C ALA A 52 -5.57 -2.07 -7.76
N ASP A 53 -6.52 -2.07 -8.69
CA ASP A 53 -6.39 -2.78 -9.96
C ASP A 53 -5.60 -2.00 -11.01
N PHE A 54 -5.03 -0.82 -10.74
CA PHE A 54 -4.26 -0.12 -11.76
C PHE A 54 -3.13 -0.98 -12.37
N PHE A 55 -2.35 -1.67 -11.54
CA PHE A 55 -1.27 -2.55 -12.04
C PHE A 55 -1.78 -3.88 -12.59
N ALA A 56 -2.91 -4.37 -12.09
CA ALA A 56 -3.52 -5.59 -12.60
C ALA A 56 -4.17 -5.33 -13.97
N GLN A 57 -4.83 -4.19 -14.13
CA GLN A 57 -5.38 -3.67 -15.37
C GLN A 57 -4.27 -3.45 -16.40
N ILE A 58 -3.15 -2.80 -16.04
CA ILE A 58 -1.99 -2.70 -16.94
C ILE A 58 -1.51 -4.08 -17.38
N ARG A 59 -1.44 -5.04 -16.46
CA ARG A 59 -1.03 -6.42 -16.81
C ARG A 59 -2.05 -7.11 -17.69
N GLU A 60 -3.34 -6.94 -17.44
CA GLU A 60 -4.41 -7.51 -18.26
C GLU A 60 -4.37 -6.92 -19.67
N GLU A 61 -4.26 -5.60 -19.80
CA GLU A 61 -4.12 -4.90 -21.08
C GLU A 61 -2.91 -5.41 -21.86
N LEU A 62 -1.75 -5.55 -21.21
CA LEU A 62 -0.53 -6.06 -21.86
C LEU A 62 -0.59 -7.56 -22.21
N LEU A 63 -1.23 -8.39 -21.38
CA LEU A 63 -1.31 -9.85 -21.60
C LEU A 63 -2.40 -10.23 -22.60
N ALA A 64 -3.52 -9.50 -22.62
CA ALA A 64 -4.68 -9.79 -23.48
C ALA A 64 -4.63 -9.00 -24.80
N GLY A 65 -4.17 -7.75 -24.77
CA GLY A 65 -4.04 -6.89 -25.95
C GLY A 65 -2.76 -7.12 -26.75
N GLY A 66 -1.72 -7.65 -26.12
CA GLY A 66 -0.37 -7.65 -26.71
C GLY A 66 0.26 -6.26 -26.64
N ILE A 67 1.44 -6.12 -27.23
CA ILE A 67 2.12 -4.83 -27.39
C ILE A 67 2.35 -4.66 -28.88
N ASP A 68 1.82 -3.57 -29.45
CA ASP A 68 2.07 -3.24 -30.84
C ASP A 68 3.51 -2.71 -31.02
N ASP A 69 4.08 -2.91 -32.21
CA ASP A 69 5.49 -2.58 -32.49
C ASP A 69 5.83 -1.10 -32.23
N ASP A 70 4.85 -0.20 -32.18
CA ASP A 70 5.02 1.25 -31.99
C ASP A 70 4.67 1.78 -30.58
N GLU A 71 4.10 0.97 -29.67
CA GLU A 71 3.55 1.44 -28.38
C GLU A 71 4.61 1.89 -27.35
N PHE A 72 5.78 1.26 -27.34
CA PHE A 72 6.88 1.58 -26.40
C PHE A 72 8.16 2.04 -27.11
N GLN A 73 8.01 2.65 -28.29
CA GLN A 73 9.17 3.17 -29.00
C GLN A 73 9.86 4.24 -28.15
N PRO A 74 11.18 4.11 -27.91
CA PRO A 74 11.91 5.14 -27.18
C PRO A 74 11.72 6.46 -27.91
N MET A 75 11.42 7.53 -27.16
CA MET A 75 11.37 8.86 -27.76
C MET A 75 12.67 9.12 -28.53
N PRO A 76 12.59 9.72 -29.74
CA PRO A 76 13.76 10.08 -30.50
C PRO A 76 14.69 10.91 -29.61
N ARG A 77 15.90 10.41 -29.36
CA ARG A 77 16.93 11.19 -28.71
C ARG A 77 17.38 12.26 -29.69
N ASP A 78 17.41 13.53 -29.28
CA ASP A 78 18.06 14.56 -30.08
C ASP A 78 19.55 14.17 -30.20
N PRO A 79 20.10 14.05 -31.44
CA PRO A 79 21.51 13.72 -31.65
C PRO A 79 22.48 14.69 -30.98
N ASN A 80 22.02 15.91 -30.66
CA ASN A 80 22.78 16.94 -29.96
C ASN A 80 22.60 16.91 -28.45
N ASP A 81 21.70 16.06 -27.93
CA ASP A 81 21.46 15.91 -26.50
C ASP A 81 22.63 15.14 -25.89
N GLN A 82 23.61 15.89 -25.36
CA GLN A 82 24.71 15.29 -24.64
C GLN A 82 24.18 14.72 -23.32
N PRO A 83 24.64 13.53 -22.89
CA PRO A 83 24.29 13.01 -21.57
C PRO A 83 24.65 14.06 -20.53
N ARG A 84 23.68 14.39 -19.66
CA ARG A 84 23.92 15.36 -18.58
C ARG A 84 25.13 14.88 -17.75
N PRO A 85 26.12 15.74 -17.49
CA PRO A 85 27.27 15.34 -16.70
C PRO A 85 26.81 14.89 -15.32
N VAL A 86 27.12 13.65 -14.96
CA VAL A 86 26.91 13.11 -13.62
C VAL A 86 28.14 13.47 -12.79
N SER A 87 27.98 14.40 -11.85
CA SER A 87 28.98 14.69 -10.83
C SER A 87 28.87 13.65 -9.71
N PHE A 88 29.95 12.90 -9.48
CA PHE A 88 30.10 12.05 -8.30
C PHE A 88 30.88 12.85 -7.26
N GLU A 89 30.19 13.73 -6.53
CA GLU A 89 30.70 14.26 -5.26
C GLU A 89 30.41 13.28 -4.11
#